data_AF-A0A5B7KHP5-F1
#
_entry.id   AF-A0A5B7KHP5-F1
#
_cell.length_a   1.000
_cell.length_b   1.000
_cell.length_c   1.000
_cell.angle_alpha   90.00
_cell.angle_beta   90.00
_cell.angle_gamma   90.00
#
_symmetry.space_group_name_H-M   'P 1'
#
loop_
_entity.id
_entity.type
_entity.pdbx_description
1 polymer ?
#
loop_
_entity_poly.entity_id
_entity_poly.type
_entity_poly.pdbx_seq_one_letter_code
_entity_poly.pdbx_strand_id
1 'polypeptide(L)'
;MSDFKEQFEQKLDNLLQSRKEKRAQWIAQLLKIEKEGPKTSDDYNMKKRFEILRVGDDDRLIRKRKGLLTEFKFIVCFEEVHQAISVAHSAVGHGGEKKTFKEGQKKWANLTMQCCQMFISFCIECQRRKNVEYIKVWW
;
A
#
# COMPACT_ATOMS: atom_id res chain seq x y z
N MET A 1 30.08 13.10 -3.18
CA MET A 1 28.91 12.33 -3.66
C MET A 1 28.38 11.31 -2.65
N SER A 2 29.16 10.81 -1.66
CA SER A 2 28.62 9.87 -0.65
C SER A 2 27.73 10.52 0.40
N ASP A 3 28.05 11.74 0.83
CA ASP A 3 27.32 12.46 1.91
C ASP A 3 25.82 12.72 1.59
N PHE A 4 25.49 13.09 0.34
CA PHE A 4 24.09 13.30 -0.05
C PHE A 4 23.27 12.01 -0.06
N LYS A 5 23.88 10.89 -0.47
CA LYS A 5 23.21 9.58 -0.50
C LYS A 5 22.91 9.11 0.92
N GLU A 6 23.87 9.23 1.82
CA GLU A 6 23.72 8.86 3.23
C GLU A 6 22.65 9.71 3.93
N GLN A 7 22.65 11.03 3.72
CA GLN A 7 21.59 11.92 4.24
C GLN A 7 20.20 11.57 3.68
N PHE A 8 20.11 11.16 2.42
CA PHE A 8 18.84 10.73 1.81
C PHE A 8 18.35 9.41 2.41
N GLU A 9 19.22 8.40 2.51
CA GLU A 9 18.92 7.10 3.10
C GLU A 9 18.48 7.26 4.57
N GLN A 10 19.19 8.08 5.35
CA GLN A 10 18.81 8.36 6.74
C GLN A 10 17.43 9.05 6.85
N LYS A 11 17.14 10.03 5.98
CA LYS A 11 15.82 10.68 5.95
C LYS A 11 14.73 9.69 5.55
N LEU A 12 15.00 8.82 4.58
CA LEU A 12 14.08 7.77 4.18
C LEU A 12 13.81 6.82 5.34
N ASP A 13 14.84 6.30 6.00
CA ASP A 13 14.71 5.39 7.14
C ASP A 13 13.92 6.01 8.29
N ASN A 14 14.17 7.28 8.62
CA ASN A 14 13.38 7.99 9.63
C ASN A 14 11.90 8.13 9.24
N LEU A 15 11.63 8.44 7.96
CA LEU A 15 10.26 8.47 7.44
C LEU A 15 9.60 7.09 7.53
N LEU A 16 10.30 6.02 7.15
CA LEU A 16 9.79 4.65 7.24
C LEU A 16 9.50 4.27 8.69
N GLN A 17 10.46 4.52 9.59
CA GLN A 17 10.35 4.20 11.00
C GLN A 17 9.14 4.88 11.66
N SER A 18 8.98 6.19 11.47
CA SER A 18 7.82 6.92 11.99
C SER A 18 6.47 6.39 11.47
N ARG A 19 6.44 5.87 10.23
CA ARG A 19 5.23 5.29 9.63
C ARG A 19 4.94 3.89 10.19
N LYS A 20 5.97 3.07 10.40
CA LYS A 20 5.85 1.76 11.07
C LYS A 20 5.32 1.92 12.48
N GLU A 21 5.88 2.85 13.24
CA GLU A 21 5.44 3.17 14.60
C GLU A 21 3.98 3.62 14.61
N LYS A 22 3.58 4.48 13.67
CA LYS A 22 2.19 4.91 13.54
C LYS A 22 1.22 3.75 13.26
N ARG A 23 1.59 2.79 12.41
CA ARG A 23 0.77 1.59 12.17
C ARG A 23 0.70 0.72 13.43
N ALA A 24 1.82 0.49 14.10
CA ALA A 24 1.86 -0.29 15.33
C ALA A 24 0.98 0.35 16.42
N GLN A 25 1.02 1.67 16.54
CA GLN A 25 0.14 2.45 17.42
C GLN A 25 -1.34 2.24 17.06
N TRP A 26 -1.71 2.29 15.78
CA TRP A 26 -3.10 2.05 15.35
C TRP A 26 -3.58 0.64 15.64
N ILE A 27 -2.72 -0.38 15.45
CA ILE A 27 -3.03 -1.77 15.78
C ILE A 27 -3.21 -1.89 17.31
N ALA A 28 -2.26 -1.40 18.10
CA ALA A 28 -2.34 -1.43 19.55
C ALA A 28 -3.60 -0.72 20.09
N GLN A 29 -3.95 0.44 19.50
CA GLN A 29 -5.16 1.18 19.85
C GLN A 29 -6.42 0.35 19.52
N LEU A 30 -6.50 -0.27 18.34
CA LEU A 30 -7.64 -1.12 17.98
C LEU A 30 -7.77 -2.34 18.90
N LEU A 31 -6.68 -3.02 19.23
CA LEU A 31 -6.68 -4.14 20.19
C LEU A 31 -7.18 -3.68 21.57
N LYS A 32 -6.75 -2.50 22.01
CA LYS A 32 -7.24 -1.90 23.27
C LYS A 32 -8.75 -1.61 23.19
N ILE A 33 -9.24 -1.04 22.09
CA ILE A 33 -10.66 -0.77 21.86
C ILE A 33 -11.48 -2.06 21.85
N GLU A 34 -10.97 -3.15 21.28
CA GLU A 34 -11.63 -4.45 21.29
C GLU A 34 -11.76 -5.03 22.69
N LYS A 35 -10.73 -4.85 23.54
CA LYS A 35 -10.71 -5.35 24.92
C LYS A 35 -11.51 -4.48 25.89
N GLU A 36 -11.37 -3.16 25.81
CA GLU A 36 -11.86 -2.22 26.82
C GLU A 36 -13.07 -1.40 26.36
N GLY A 37 -13.41 -1.45 25.07
CA GLY A 37 -14.39 -0.57 24.44
C GLY A 37 -13.83 0.81 24.06
N PRO A 38 -14.48 1.52 23.12
CA PRO A 38 -14.07 2.87 22.71
C PRO A 38 -14.37 3.89 23.82
N LYS A 39 -13.39 4.76 24.14
CA LYS A 39 -13.51 5.77 25.21
C LYS A 39 -13.50 7.20 24.69
N THR A 40 -12.97 7.41 23.50
CA THR A 40 -12.85 8.73 22.86
C THR A 40 -13.55 8.75 21.51
N SER A 41 -13.85 9.95 21.00
CA SER A 41 -14.37 10.14 19.64
C SER A 41 -13.44 9.52 18.58
N ASP A 42 -12.12 9.58 18.80
CA ASP A 42 -11.14 8.97 17.92
C ASP A 42 -11.21 7.45 17.93
N ASP A 43 -11.48 6.82 19.08
CA ASP A 43 -11.69 5.38 19.16
C ASP A 43 -12.93 4.94 18.37
N TYR A 44 -14.03 5.69 18.48
CA TYR A 44 -15.23 5.45 17.67
C TYR A 44 -14.94 5.59 16.18
N ASN A 45 -14.20 6.62 15.79
CA ASN A 45 -13.77 6.83 14.40
C ASN A 45 -12.86 5.70 13.89
N MET A 46 -11.93 5.24 14.73
CA MET A 46 -11.02 4.14 14.40
C MET A 46 -11.80 2.85 14.16
N LYS A 47 -12.65 2.46 15.11
CA LYS A 47 -13.50 1.25 15.02
C LYS A 47 -14.48 1.29 13.84
N LYS A 48 -14.94 2.48 13.44
CA LYS A 48 -15.82 2.67 12.28
C LYS A 48 -15.07 2.45 10.95
N ARG A 49 -13.79 2.80 10.91
CA ARG A 49 -13.00 2.81 9.66
C ARG A 49 -12.18 1.54 9.46
N PHE A 50 -11.74 0.91 10.53
CA PHE A 50 -10.77 -0.16 10.50
C PHE A 50 -11.17 -1.33 11.42
N GLU A 51 -10.58 -2.48 11.14
CA GLU A 51 -10.61 -3.66 12.00
C GLU A 51 -9.29 -4.43 11.85
N ILE A 52 -9.00 -5.32 12.80
CA ILE A 52 -7.81 -6.17 12.76
C ILE A 52 -8.19 -7.52 12.18
N LEU A 53 -7.37 -8.01 11.26
CA LEU A 53 -7.41 -9.38 10.79
C LEU A 53 -6.16 -10.11 11.28
N ARG A 54 -6.35 -11.14 12.08
CA ARG A 54 -5.25 -12.01 12.52
C ARG A 54 -4.97 -13.08 11.46
N VAL A 55 -3.74 -13.14 10.97
CA VAL A 55 -3.28 -14.11 9.96
C VAL A 55 -2.07 -14.84 10.54
N GLY A 56 -2.29 -16.03 11.09
CA GLY A 56 -1.28 -16.70 11.92
C GLY A 56 -0.96 -15.84 13.14
N ASP A 57 0.33 -15.52 13.32
CA ASP A 57 0.82 -14.67 14.41
C ASP A 57 0.85 -13.17 14.05
N ASP A 58 0.48 -12.81 12.81
CA ASP A 58 0.48 -11.42 12.34
C ASP A 58 -0.89 -10.75 12.49
N ASP A 59 -0.93 -9.61 13.17
CA ASP A 59 -2.09 -8.70 13.18
C ASP A 59 -2.02 -7.72 11.99
N ARG A 60 -2.96 -7.85 11.05
CA ARG A 60 -3.05 -7.04 9.82
C ARG A 60 -4.17 -6.00 9.96
N LEU A 61 -3.85 -4.74 9.68
CA LEU A 61 -4.85 -3.68 9.63
C LEU A 61 -5.65 -3.75 8.32
N ILE A 62 -6.97 -3.85 8.42
CA ILE A 62 -7.86 -3.85 7.27
C ILE A 62 -8.92 -2.76 7.39
N ARG A 63 -9.49 -2.36 6.26
CA ARG A 63 -10.65 -1.47 6.23
C ARG A 63 -11.88 -2.22 6.75
N LYS A 64 -12.70 -1.53 7.55
CA LYS A 64 -13.92 -2.10 8.14
C LYS A 64 -14.80 -2.72 7.05
N ARG A 65 -15.09 -4.01 7.17
CA ARG A 65 -15.99 -4.70 6.24
C ARG A 65 -17.45 -4.35 6.52
N LYS A 66 -18.25 -4.31 5.45
CA LYS A 66 -19.70 -4.10 5.52
C LYS A 66 -20.48 -5.41 5.76
N GLY A 67 -19.83 -6.56 5.59
CA GLY A 67 -20.41 -7.89 5.82
C GLY A 67 -19.36 -8.99 5.74
N LEU A 68 -19.73 -10.19 6.21
CA LEU A 68 -18.80 -11.33 6.29
C LEU A 68 -18.29 -11.82 4.93
N LEU A 69 -19.12 -11.67 3.89
CA LEU A 69 -18.78 -12.04 2.51
C LEU A 69 -18.00 -10.95 1.75
N THR A 70 -17.80 -9.77 2.36
CA THR A 70 -17.00 -8.72 1.72
C THR A 70 -15.53 -9.11 1.75
N GLU A 71 -14.85 -8.99 0.60
CA GLU A 71 -13.41 -9.21 0.49
C GLU A 71 -12.63 -8.30 1.45
N PHE A 72 -11.52 -8.84 1.96
CA PHE A 72 -10.62 -8.12 2.83
C PHE A 72 -9.85 -7.05 2.07
N LYS A 73 -9.90 -5.80 2.54
CA LYS A 73 -9.10 -4.70 2.02
C LYS A 73 -8.05 -4.28 3.03
N PHE A 74 -6.81 -4.70 2.79
CA PHE A 74 -5.66 -4.44 3.64
C PHE A 74 -5.21 -2.99 3.55
N ILE A 75 -4.72 -2.45 4.66
CA ILE A 75 -3.95 -1.22 4.69
C ILE A 75 -2.48 -1.60 4.58
N VAL A 76 -1.89 -1.34 3.41
CA VAL A 76 -0.50 -1.68 3.11
C VAL A 76 0.45 -0.66 3.77
N CYS A 77 1.55 -1.14 4.34
CA CYS A 77 2.64 -0.27 4.79
C CYS A 77 3.43 0.28 3.60
N PHE A 78 4.11 1.42 3.78
CA PHE A 78 4.91 2.02 2.71
C PHE A 78 5.95 1.03 2.14
N GLU A 79 6.59 0.27 3.02
CA GLU A 79 7.59 -0.76 2.70
C GLU A 79 6.99 -1.89 1.84
N GLU A 80 5.69 -2.15 2.00
CA GLU A 80 4.95 -3.18 1.28
C GLU A 80 4.26 -2.63 0.02
N VAL A 81 4.21 -1.29 -0.18
CA VAL A 81 3.53 -0.65 -1.34
C VAL A 81 4.16 -1.12 -2.65
N HIS A 82 5.49 -1.18 -2.72
CA HIS A 82 6.18 -1.62 -3.93
C HIS A 82 5.77 -3.04 -4.32
N GLN A 83 5.78 -3.97 -3.38
CA GLN A 83 5.37 -5.35 -3.62
C GLN A 83 3.88 -5.45 -4.00
N ALA A 84 3.01 -4.68 -3.34
CA ALA A 84 1.59 -4.66 -3.64
C ALA A 84 1.31 -4.20 -5.09
N ILE A 85 1.97 -3.12 -5.52
CA ILE A 85 1.83 -2.61 -6.90
C ILE A 85 2.45 -3.59 -7.90
N SER A 86 3.61 -4.17 -7.59
CA SER A 86 4.27 -5.16 -8.44
C SER A 86 3.34 -6.36 -8.72
N VAL A 87 2.75 -6.94 -7.68
CA VAL A 87 1.79 -8.04 -7.80
C VAL A 87 0.58 -7.65 -8.66
N ALA A 88 -0.02 -6.48 -8.41
CA ALA A 88 -1.16 -6.01 -9.19
C ALA A 88 -0.80 -5.74 -10.66
N HIS A 89 0.39 -5.17 -10.91
CA HIS A 89 0.88 -4.83 -12.24
C HIS A 89 1.17 -6.07 -13.08
N SER A 90 1.81 -7.08 -12.48
CA SER A 90 2.04 -8.38 -13.11
C SER A 90 0.72 -9.11 -13.38
N ALA A 91 -0.24 -9.07 -12.46
CA ALA A 91 -1.55 -9.72 -12.63
C ALA A 91 -2.34 -9.18 -13.83
N VAL A 92 -2.17 -7.90 -14.18
CA VAL A 92 -2.80 -7.30 -15.38
C VAL A 92 -1.91 -7.35 -16.62
N GLY A 93 -0.83 -8.14 -16.61
CA GLY A 93 0.06 -8.34 -17.76
C GLY A 93 0.84 -7.08 -18.16
N HIS A 94 1.33 -6.33 -17.18
CA HIS A 94 1.99 -5.03 -17.38
C HIS A 94 1.08 -3.98 -18.03
N GLY A 95 -0.22 -4.03 -17.70
CA GLY A 95 -1.20 -3.01 -18.09
C GLY A 95 -0.90 -1.63 -17.50
N GLY A 96 -1.51 -0.59 -18.08
CA GLY A 96 -1.33 0.79 -17.62
C GLY A 96 -1.82 1.07 -16.19
N GLU A 97 -1.52 2.27 -15.69
CA GLU A 97 -1.78 2.72 -14.32
C GLU A 97 -3.22 2.48 -13.86
N LYS A 98 -4.22 2.78 -14.71
CA LYS A 98 -5.64 2.62 -14.37
C LYS A 98 -6.02 1.15 -14.15
N LYS A 99 -5.47 0.23 -14.95
CA LYS A 99 -5.72 -1.21 -14.82
C LYS A 99 -5.04 -1.75 -13.56
N THR A 100 -3.77 -1.40 -13.38
CA THR A 100 -2.98 -1.78 -12.20
C THR A 100 -3.63 -1.27 -10.91
N PHE A 101 -4.08 -0.02 -10.88
CA PHE A 101 -4.77 0.57 -9.73
C PHE A 101 -6.07 -0.15 -9.40
N LYS A 102 -6.92 -0.40 -10.40
CA LYS A 102 -8.18 -1.14 -10.20
C LYS A 102 -7.92 -2.55 -9.65
N GLU A 103 -6.89 -3.24 -10.16
CA GLU A 103 -6.52 -4.56 -9.67
C GLU A 103 -6.01 -4.49 -8.22
N GLY A 104 -5.10 -3.57 -7.93
CA GLY A 104 -4.57 -3.36 -6.59
C GLY A 104 -5.65 -3.00 -5.56
N GLN A 105 -6.63 -2.17 -5.95
CA GLN A 105 -7.72 -1.75 -5.05
C GLN A 105 -8.71 -2.86 -4.66
N LYS A 106 -8.64 -4.04 -5.31
CA LYS A 106 -9.37 -5.22 -4.85
C LYS A 106 -8.85 -5.66 -3.47
N LYS A 107 -7.52 -5.66 -3.29
CA LYS A 107 -6.85 -6.16 -2.08
C LYS A 107 -6.33 -5.08 -1.13
N TRP A 108 -5.90 -3.92 -1.62
CA TRP A 108 -5.27 -2.88 -0.80
C TRP A 108 -6.02 -1.55 -0.86
N ALA A 109 -6.48 -1.05 0.29
CA ALA A 109 -7.41 0.08 0.36
C ALA A 109 -6.73 1.45 0.21
N ASN A 110 -5.43 1.54 0.53
CA ASN A 110 -4.66 2.79 0.55
C ASN A 110 -3.66 2.91 -0.61
N LEU A 111 -3.72 2.02 -1.62
CA LEU A 111 -3.02 2.27 -2.88
C LEU A 111 -3.64 3.49 -3.56
N THR A 112 -2.79 4.31 -4.17
CA THR A 112 -3.19 5.49 -4.94
C THR A 112 -2.78 5.34 -6.41
N MET A 113 -3.48 6.07 -7.29
CA MET A 113 -3.12 6.10 -8.72
C MET A 113 -1.70 6.62 -8.92
N GLN A 114 -1.28 7.62 -8.14
CA GLN A 114 0.05 8.23 -8.19
C GLN A 114 1.14 7.21 -7.88
N CYS A 115 0.97 6.36 -6.86
CA CYS A 115 1.92 5.30 -6.56
C CYS A 115 2.03 4.30 -7.73
N CYS A 116 0.91 3.95 -8.36
CA CYS A 116 0.90 3.05 -9.52
C CYS A 116 1.62 3.68 -10.73
N GLN A 117 1.34 4.94 -11.04
CA GLN A 117 1.99 5.68 -12.13
C GLN A 117 3.50 5.76 -11.91
N MET A 118 3.93 6.16 -10.71
CA MET A 118 5.34 6.26 -10.34
C MET A 118 6.04 4.89 -10.45
N PHE A 119 5.42 3.82 -9.97
CA PHE A 119 5.98 2.48 -10.12
C PHE A 119 6.16 2.09 -11.59
N ILE A 120 5.11 2.27 -12.42
CA ILE A 120 5.12 1.90 -13.83
C ILE A 120 6.15 2.69 -14.63
N SER A 121 6.42 3.96 -14.28
CA SER A 121 7.49 4.74 -14.93
C SER A 121 8.88 4.13 -14.74
N PHE A 122 9.09 3.29 -13.71
CA PHE A 122 10.34 2.57 -13.51
C PHE A 122 10.29 1.08 -13.91
N CYS A 123 9.16 0.59 -14.44
CA CYS A 123 9.04 -0.80 -14.85
C CYS A 123 9.83 -1.07 -16.14
N ILE A 124 10.88 -1.89 -16.05
CA ILE A 124 11.79 -2.21 -17.17
C ILE A 124 11.03 -2.77 -18.38
N GLU A 125 10.07 -3.68 -18.18
CA GLU A 125 9.30 -4.27 -19.27
C GLU A 125 8.45 -3.23 -20.01
N CYS A 126 7.77 -2.35 -19.26
CA CYS A 126 6.98 -1.27 -19.85
C CYS A 126 7.87 -0.27 -20.60
N GLN A 127 9.04 0.06 -20.05
CA GLN A 127 10.01 0.96 -20.70
C GLN A 127 10.53 0.37 -22.01
N ARG A 128 10.86 -0.92 -22.03
CA ARG A 128 11.28 -1.62 -23.26
C ARG A 128 10.19 -1.60 -24.34
N ARG A 129 8.93 -1.86 -23.98
CA ARG A 129 7.80 -1.86 -24.94
C ARG A 129 7.61 -0.48 -25.58
N LYS A 130 7.66 0.59 -24.79
CA LYS A 130 7.56 1.97 -25.30
C LYS A 130 8.67 2.27 -26.31
N ASN A 131 9.92 1.92 -25.99
CA ASN A 131 11.05 2.18 -26.88
C ASN A 131 10.94 1.42 -28.22
N VAL A 132 10.42 0.20 -28.21
CA VAL A 132 10.17 -0.57 -29.45
C VAL A 132 9.02 0.04 -30.26
N GLU A 133 7.95 0.49 -29.60
CA GLU A 133 6.83 1.17 -30.25
C GLU A 133 7.29 2.47 -30.94
N TYR A 134 8.10 3.29 -30.25
CA TYR A 134 8.72 4.48 -30.84
C TYR A 134 9.58 4.18 -32.07
N ILE A 135 10.23 3.03 -32.18
CA ILE A 135 11.00 2.69 -33.40
C ILE A 135 10.04 2.33 -34.55
N LYS A 136 8.89 1.71 -34.27
CA LYS A 136 7.94 1.24 -35.30
C LYS A 136 7.12 2.35 -35.97
N VAL A 137 6.93 3.50 -35.33
CA VAL A 137 6.18 4.65 -35.89
C VAL A 137 7.00 5.54 -36.83
N TRP A 138 8.29 5.25 -37.03
CA TRP A 138 9.22 6.09 -37.80
C TRP A 138 9.77 5.43 -39.09
N TRP A 139 9.07 4.43 -39.63
CA TRP A 139 9.38 3.78 -40.91
C TRP A 139 8.15 3.68 -41.79
#